data_AF-A0A447RZT3-F1
#
_entry.id   AF-A0A447RZT3-F1
#
_cell.length_a   1.000
_cell.length_b   1.000
_cell.length_c   1.000
_cell.angle_alpha   90.00
_cell.angle_beta   90.00
_cell.angle_gamma   90.00
#
_symmetry.space_group_name_H-M   'P 1'
#
loop_
_entity.id
_entity.type
_entity.pdbx_description
1 polymer ?
#
loop_
_entity_poly.entity_id
_entity_poly.type
_entity_poly.pdbx_seq_one_letter_code
_entity_poly.pdbx_strand_id
1 'polypeptide(L)'
;MFSCAFYFFNPHATTLIMVLYFLLNILHQIPSPLHWSLMSDVDDYGEWKTGKRITGISFSGNLFFLKVGLAVAGAMVGFLLSWYGYDAGAKAQSASALNGIVLLFSVIPGVGYLITAGVVRLLKVDRTLMRQIQSDLEKRRSNYSELNEYQELKTSEHVRKA
;
A
#
# COMPACT_ATOMS: atom_id res chain seq x y z
N MET A 1 0.29 -16.45 10.17
CA MET A 1 0.96 -17.75 9.93
C MET A 1 2.31 -17.82 10.67
N PHE A 2 3.23 -16.86 10.50
CA PHE A 2 4.53 -16.89 11.20
C PHE A 2 4.46 -16.80 12.75
N SER A 3 3.45 -16.14 13.31
CA SER A 3 3.33 -16.00 14.79
C SER A 3 2.88 -17.27 15.51
N CYS A 4 2.41 -18.31 14.80
CA CYS A 4 1.99 -19.58 15.43
C CYS A 4 3.17 -20.34 16.05
N ALA A 5 4.40 -20.09 15.58
CA ALA A 5 5.61 -20.72 16.11
C ALA A 5 5.92 -20.30 17.56
N PHE A 6 5.48 -19.12 18.00
CA PHE A 6 5.68 -18.64 19.38
C PHE A 6 4.93 -19.47 20.42
N TYR A 7 3.90 -20.23 20.02
CA TYR A 7 3.16 -21.10 20.93
C TYR A 7 4.02 -22.24 21.51
N PHE A 8 5.10 -22.63 20.82
CA PHE A 8 5.97 -23.73 21.24
C PHE A 8 7.19 -23.27 22.06
N PHE A 9 7.38 -21.95 22.28
CA PHE A 9 8.51 -21.42 23.03
C PHE A 9 8.15 -21.15 24.50
N ASN A 10 9.09 -21.43 25.40
CA ASN A 10 8.92 -21.20 26.84
C ASN A 10 8.63 -19.70 27.11
N PRO A 11 7.48 -19.35 27.72
CA PRO A 11 7.07 -17.96 27.95
C PRO A 11 7.99 -17.18 28.90
N HIS A 12 8.90 -17.84 29.63
CA HIS A 12 9.89 -17.18 30.50
C HIS A 12 11.18 -16.77 29.79
N ALA A 13 11.39 -17.16 28.52
CA ALA A 13 12.58 -16.78 27.75
C ALA A 13 12.41 -15.43 27.05
N THR A 14 12.13 -14.37 27.82
CA THR A 14 11.73 -13.04 27.32
C THR A 14 12.71 -12.46 26.30
N THR A 15 14.02 -12.58 26.53
CA THR A 15 15.04 -12.08 25.59
C THR A 15 15.02 -12.81 24.25
N LEU A 16 14.82 -14.13 24.24
CA LEU A 16 14.72 -14.92 23.01
C LEU A 16 13.45 -14.56 22.22
N ILE A 17 12.32 -14.40 22.91
CA ILE A 17 11.05 -13.99 22.30
C ILE A 17 11.20 -12.60 21.66
N MET A 18 11.86 -11.66 22.32
CA MET A 18 12.12 -10.32 21.77
C MET A 18 12.96 -10.38 20.49
N VAL A 19 14.03 -11.17 20.46
CA VAL A 19 14.89 -11.33 19.27
C VAL A 19 14.10 -11.95 18.12
N LEU A 20 13.35 -13.02 18.38
CA LEU A 20 12.50 -13.66 17.36
C LEU A 20 11.40 -12.73 16.86
N TYR A 21 10.79 -11.94 17.74
CA TYR A 21 9.78 -10.96 17.36
C TYR A 21 10.38 -9.87 16.47
N PHE A 22 11.58 -9.38 16.78
CA PHE A 22 12.30 -8.43 15.94
C PHE A 22 12.55 -8.99 14.53
N LEU A 23 13.04 -10.23 14.43
CA LEU A 23 13.24 -10.91 13.14
C LEU A 23 11.93 -11.09 12.36
N LEU A 24 10.84 -11.43 13.05
CA LEU A 24 9.52 -11.55 12.42
C LEU A 24 9.04 -10.21 11.85
N ASN A 25 9.28 -9.11 12.56
CA ASN A 25 8.93 -7.78 12.05
C ASN A 25 9.68 -7.43 10.77
N ILE A 26 10.97 -7.81 10.64
CA ILE A 26 11.72 -7.61 9.39
C ILE A 26 11.02 -8.33 8.23
N LEU A 27 10.67 -9.60 8.42
CA LEU A 27 9.95 -10.39 7.41
C LEU A 27 8.60 -9.77 7.06
N HIS A 28 7.89 -9.24 8.06
CA HIS A 28 6.59 -8.59 7.88
C HIS A 28 6.68 -7.30 7.04
N GLN A 29 7.82 -6.60 7.08
CA GLN A 29 7.99 -5.34 6.35
C GLN A 29 8.42 -5.50 4.89
N ILE A 30 8.88 -6.68 4.46
CA ILE A 30 9.30 -6.95 3.07
C ILE A 30 8.24 -6.59 2.00
N PRO A 31 6.93 -6.82 2.21
CA PRO A 31 5.90 -6.44 1.24
C PRO A 31 5.70 -4.93 1.07
N SER A 32 6.15 -4.11 2.03
CA SER A 32 5.96 -2.65 1.99
C SER A 32 6.54 -1.98 0.73
N PRO A 33 7.82 -2.20 0.34
CA PRO A 33 8.36 -1.67 -0.91
C PRO A 33 7.65 -2.21 -2.16
N LEU A 34 7.14 -3.45 -2.14
CA LEU A 34 6.39 -4.01 -3.26
C LEU A 34 5.08 -3.24 -3.51
N HIS A 35 4.40 -2.81 -2.45
CA HIS A 35 3.20 -1.99 -2.56
C HIS A 35 3.48 -0.66 -3.27
N TRP A 36 4.56 0.03 -2.89
CA TRP A 36 4.96 1.29 -3.54
C TRP A 36 5.45 1.09 -4.98
N SER A 37 6.14 -0.01 -5.26
CA SER A 37 6.53 -0.36 -6.64
C SER A 37 5.31 -0.56 -7.53
N LEU A 38 4.31 -1.31 -7.06
CA LEU A 38 3.07 -1.55 -7.81
C LEU A 38 2.32 -0.24 -8.08
N MET A 39 2.34 0.69 -7.12
CA MET A 39 1.75 2.01 -7.30
C MET A 39 2.44 2.80 -8.42
N SER A 40 3.77 2.75 -8.50
CA SER A 40 4.51 3.36 -9.61
C SER A 40 4.16 2.74 -10.96
N ASP A 41 4.02 1.41 -11.02
CA ASP A 41 3.64 0.70 -12.25
C ASP A 41 2.23 1.13 -12.74
N VAL A 42 1.30 1.35 -11.81
CA VAL A 42 -0.06 1.85 -12.12
C VAL A 42 -0.02 3.29 -12.63
N ASP A 43 0.84 4.14 -12.08
CA ASP A 43 1.00 5.52 -12.54
C ASP A 43 1.57 5.58 -13.97
N ASP A 44 2.58 4.74 -14.26
CA ASP A 44 3.16 4.64 -15.60
C ASP A 44 2.13 4.05 -16.60
N TYR A 45 1.30 3.09 -16.18
CA TYR A 45 0.17 2.61 -16.99
C TYR A 45 -0.84 3.71 -17.30
N GLY A 46 -1.16 4.54 -16.31
CA GLY A 46 -2.04 5.71 -16.46
C GLY A 46 -1.47 6.75 -17.43
N GLU A 47 -0.18 7.06 -17.30
CA GLU A 47 0.55 7.96 -18.22
C GLU A 47 0.53 7.41 -19.65
N TRP A 48 0.80 6.11 -19.83
CA TRP A 48 0.81 5.48 -21.14
C TRP A 48 -0.54 5.58 -21.87
N LYS A 49 -1.64 5.40 -21.13
CA LYS A 49 -3.01 5.49 -21.66
C LYS A 49 -3.52 6.91 -21.89
N THR A 50 -3.22 7.84 -20.97
CA THR A 50 -3.82 9.18 -20.97
C THR A 50 -2.88 10.26 -21.50
N GLY A 51 -1.59 9.95 -21.66
CA GLY A 51 -0.54 10.90 -22.00
C GLY A 51 -0.19 11.89 -20.88
N LYS A 52 -0.80 11.78 -19.70
CA LYS A 52 -0.59 12.69 -18.56
C LYS A 52 -0.10 11.93 -17.34
N ARG A 53 1.01 12.39 -16.77
CA ARG A 53 1.53 11.84 -15.51
C ARG A 53 0.78 12.47 -14.33
N ILE A 54 0.10 11.64 -13.53
CA ILE A 54 -0.75 12.06 -12.42
C ILE A 54 -0.27 11.55 -11.05
N THR A 55 1.01 11.21 -10.92
CA THR A 55 1.65 10.63 -9.72
C THR A 55 1.30 11.37 -8.43
N GLY A 56 1.26 12.71 -8.45
CA GLY A 56 0.90 13.50 -7.27
C GLY A 56 -0.54 13.29 -6.78
N ILE A 57 -1.49 13.11 -7.71
CA ILE A 57 -2.89 12.82 -7.40
C ILE A 57 -3.02 11.38 -6.89
N SER A 58 -2.34 10.43 -7.53
CA SER A 58 -2.31 9.04 -7.07
C SER A 58 -1.78 8.92 -5.64
N PHE A 59 -0.65 9.57 -5.33
CA PHE A 59 -0.02 9.51 -4.01
C PHE A 59 -0.86 10.18 -2.92
N SER A 60 -1.38 11.37 -3.21
CA SER A 60 -2.29 12.07 -2.28
C SER A 60 -3.59 11.30 -2.06
N GLY A 61 -4.15 10.68 -3.11
CA GLY A 61 -5.30 9.78 -3.02
C GLY A 61 -5.04 8.59 -2.10
N ASN A 62 -3.90 7.90 -2.28
CA ASN A 62 -3.53 6.77 -1.42
C ASN A 62 -3.44 7.16 0.06
N LEU A 63 -2.76 8.27 0.37
CA LEU A 63 -2.64 8.76 1.74
C LEU A 63 -3.97 9.25 2.32
N PHE A 64 -4.83 9.84 1.49
CA PHE A 64 -6.17 10.22 1.89
C PHE A 64 -7.00 9.00 2.30
N PHE A 65 -7.06 7.96 1.45
CA PHE A 65 -7.78 6.74 1.76
C PHE A 65 -7.18 5.97 2.94
N LEU A 66 -5.86 6.04 3.15
CA LEU A 66 -5.22 5.51 4.35
C LEU A 66 -5.77 6.19 5.62
N LYS A 67 -5.85 7.53 5.64
CA LYS A 67 -6.40 8.28 6.79
C LYS A 67 -7.88 7.99 7.00
N VAL A 68 -8.67 7.93 5.92
CA VAL A 68 -10.09 7.56 5.98
C VAL A 68 -10.24 6.15 6.56
N GLY A 69 -9.44 5.18 6.08
CA GLY A 69 -9.45 3.80 6.59
C GLY A 69 -9.13 3.74 8.08
N LEU A 70 -8.14 4.49 8.55
CA LEU A 70 -7.81 4.58 9.97
C LEU A 70 -8.94 5.19 10.81
N ALA A 71 -9.59 6.25 10.31
CA ALA A 71 -10.73 6.87 10.99
C ALA A 71 -11.93 5.90 11.09
N VAL A 72 -12.25 5.22 9.99
CA VAL A 72 -13.33 4.22 9.94
C VAL A 72 -13.00 3.05 10.86
N ALA A 73 -11.76 2.55 10.85
CA ALA A 73 -11.33 1.46 11.72
C ALA A 73 -11.43 1.84 13.21
N GLY A 74 -10.99 3.04 13.58
CA GLY A 74 -11.10 3.54 14.96
C GLY A 74 -12.55 3.66 15.43
N ALA A 75 -13.42 4.23 14.58
CA ALA A 75 -14.85 4.32 14.87
C ALA A 75 -15.51 2.94 15.01
N MET A 76 -15.18 2.02 14.10
CA MET A 76 -15.68 0.64 14.13
C MET A 76 -15.26 -0.09 15.40
N VAL A 77 -14.00 0.04 15.83
CA VAL A 77 -13.50 -0.54 17.09
C VAL A 77 -14.29 0.00 18.28
N GLY A 78 -14.48 1.32 18.36
CA GLY A 78 -15.24 1.94 19.44
C GLY A 78 -16.70 1.46 19.50
N PHE A 79 -17.36 1.40 18.34
CA PHE A 79 -18.74 0.92 18.25
C PHE A 79 -18.86 -0.56 18.64
N LEU A 80 -17.97 -1.43 18.15
CA LEU A 80 -17.99 -2.85 18.50
C LEU A 80 -17.74 -3.04 20.00
N LEU A 81 -16.74 -2.38 20.57
CA LEU A 81 -16.44 -2.51 22.00
C LEU A 81 -17.63 -2.06 22.86
N SER A 82 -18.27 -0.93 22.51
CA SER A 82 -19.49 -0.48 23.20
C SER A 82 -20.63 -1.49 23.05
N TRP A 83 -20.86 -2.02 21.85
CA TRP A 83 -21.91 -3.01 21.58
C TRP A 83 -21.73 -4.31 22.36
N TYR A 84 -20.49 -4.81 22.46
CA TYR A 84 -20.18 -6.03 23.18
C TYR A 84 -20.07 -5.83 24.71
N GLY A 85 -20.31 -4.60 25.21
CA GLY A 85 -20.33 -4.27 26.64
C GLY A 85 -18.93 -4.23 27.25
N TYR A 86 -17.93 -3.74 26.52
CA TYR A 86 -16.59 -3.54 27.03
C TYR A 86 -16.58 -2.50 28.16
N ASP A 87 -15.99 -2.85 29.30
CA ASP A 87 -15.83 -1.98 30.47
C ASP A 87 -14.35 -1.82 30.82
N ALA A 88 -13.77 -0.66 30.50
CA ALA A 88 -12.35 -0.41 30.77
C ALA A 88 -11.97 -0.48 32.27
N GLY A 89 -12.93 -0.31 33.19
CA GLY A 89 -12.71 -0.33 34.64
C GLY A 89 -12.92 -1.70 35.31
N ALA A 90 -13.48 -2.69 34.59
CA ALA A 90 -13.76 -3.99 35.17
C ALA A 90 -12.49 -4.80 35.42
N LYS A 91 -12.37 -5.43 36.60
CA LYS A 91 -11.27 -6.35 36.94
C LYS A 91 -11.21 -7.57 36.02
N ALA A 92 -12.36 -7.97 35.46
CA ALA A 92 -12.48 -9.04 34.47
C ALA A 92 -13.57 -8.66 33.46
N GLN A 93 -13.30 -8.83 32.17
CA GLN A 93 -14.27 -8.58 31.11
C GLN A 93 -15.32 -9.69 31.02
N SER A 94 -16.51 -9.35 30.55
CA SER A 94 -17.54 -10.34 30.23
C SER A 94 -17.10 -11.24 29.06
N ALA A 95 -17.64 -12.45 28.99
CA ALA A 95 -17.38 -13.37 27.88
C ALA A 95 -17.77 -12.77 26.51
N SER A 96 -18.81 -11.93 26.49
CA SER A 96 -19.25 -11.18 25.31
C SER A 96 -18.20 -10.15 24.86
N ALA A 97 -17.67 -9.34 25.79
CA ALA A 97 -16.63 -8.36 25.50
C ALA A 97 -15.34 -9.02 24.99
N LEU A 98 -14.94 -10.15 25.58
CA LEU A 98 -13.79 -10.93 25.11
C LEU A 98 -13.98 -11.43 23.67
N ASN A 99 -15.18 -11.93 23.34
CA ASN A 99 -15.48 -12.36 21.97
C ASN A 99 -15.39 -11.19 20.97
N GLY A 100 -15.92 -10.01 21.34
CA GLY A 100 -15.80 -8.79 20.54
C GLY A 100 -14.34 -8.39 20.27
N ILE A 101 -13.49 -8.46 21.29
CA ILE A 101 -12.05 -8.21 21.15
C ILE A 101 -11.41 -9.22 20.20
N VAL A 102 -11.68 -10.52 20.37
CA VAL A 102 -11.12 -11.57 19.50
C VAL A 102 -11.52 -11.33 18.04
N LEU A 103 -12.77 -10.95 17.76
CA LEU A 103 -13.24 -10.64 16.40
C LEU A 103 -12.50 -9.46 15.76
N LEU A 104 -12.22 -8.40 16.53
CA LEU A 104 -11.48 -7.22 16.09
C LEU A 104 -10.03 -7.52 15.68
N PHE A 105 -9.40 -8.53 16.30
CA PHE A 105 -8.01 -8.92 15.99
C PHE A 105 -7.88 -10.10 15.03
N SER A 106 -8.98 -10.78 14.68
CA SER A 106 -8.94 -11.99 13.84
C SER A 106 -9.77 -11.85 12.57
N VAL A 107 -11.10 -11.96 12.69
CA VAL A 107 -12.02 -12.06 11.57
C VAL A 107 -12.09 -10.75 10.80
N ILE A 108 -12.18 -9.61 11.48
CA ILE A 108 -12.35 -8.31 10.82
C ILE A 108 -11.14 -7.96 9.93
N PRO A 109 -9.88 -8.00 10.43
CA PRO A 109 -8.71 -7.84 9.58
C PRO A 109 -8.63 -8.91 8.48
N GLY A 110 -8.99 -10.16 8.79
CA GLY A 110 -8.99 -11.27 7.84
C GLY A 110 -9.89 -11.01 6.62
N VAL A 111 -11.11 -10.51 6.84
CA VAL A 111 -12.03 -10.11 5.75
C VAL A 111 -11.44 -8.97 4.92
N GLY A 112 -10.82 -7.98 5.57
CA GLY A 112 -10.13 -6.89 4.87
C GLY A 112 -9.01 -7.38 3.93
N TYR A 113 -8.22 -8.36 4.38
CA TYR A 113 -7.20 -9.00 3.54
C TYR A 113 -7.81 -9.76 2.36
N LEU A 114 -8.93 -10.47 2.55
CA LEU A 114 -9.60 -11.19 1.47
C LEU A 114 -10.17 -10.23 0.41
N ILE A 115 -10.77 -9.12 0.83
CA ILE A 115 -11.22 -8.06 -0.09
C ILE A 115 -10.04 -7.51 -0.88
N THR A 116 -8.93 -7.22 -0.21
CA THR A 116 -7.71 -6.71 -0.85
C THR A 116 -7.15 -7.70 -1.87
N ALA A 117 -7.07 -8.99 -1.51
CA ALA A 117 -6.66 -10.04 -2.43
C ALA A 117 -7.57 -10.14 -3.66
N GLY A 118 -8.88 -9.99 -3.48
CA GLY A 118 -9.85 -9.92 -4.57
C GLY A 118 -9.62 -8.73 -5.50
N VAL A 119 -9.40 -7.53 -4.96
CA VAL A 119 -9.12 -6.31 -5.74
C VAL A 119 -7.80 -6.44 -6.51
N VAL A 120 -6.74 -6.94 -5.85
CA VAL A 120 -5.43 -7.13 -6.49
C VAL A 120 -5.52 -8.11 -7.67
N ARG A 121 -6.36 -9.15 -7.57
CA ARG A 121 -6.60 -10.09 -8.68
C ARG A 121 -7.22 -9.44 -9.93
N LEU A 122 -7.90 -8.31 -9.78
CA LEU A 122 -8.49 -7.56 -10.90
C LEU A 122 -7.48 -6.63 -11.59
N LEU A 123 -6.28 -6.46 -11.03
CA LEU A 123 -5.23 -5.64 -11.64
C LEU A 123 -4.73 -6.33 -12.92
N LYS A 124 -4.81 -5.59 -14.04
CA LYS A 124 -4.38 -6.05 -15.37
C LYS A 124 -2.90 -5.77 -15.67
N VAL A 125 -2.11 -5.40 -14.65
CA VAL A 125 -0.69 -5.05 -14.81
C VAL A 125 0.13 -6.34 -14.82
N ASP A 126 0.37 -6.87 -16.02
CA ASP A 126 1.30 -7.98 -16.24
C ASP A 126 2.74 -7.46 -16.44
N ARG A 127 3.75 -8.27 -16.09
CA ARG A 127 5.17 -7.93 -16.27
C ARG A 127 5.53 -7.68 -17.74
N THR A 128 4.90 -8.40 -18.67
CA THR A 128 5.17 -8.24 -20.10
C THR A 128 4.65 -6.89 -20.59
N LEU A 129 3.42 -6.55 -20.18
CA LEU A 129 2.80 -5.27 -20.45
C LEU A 129 3.64 -4.12 -19.86
N MET A 130 4.13 -4.27 -18.63
CA MET A 130 4.90 -3.20 -17.99
C MET A 130 6.23 -2.92 -18.70
N ARG A 131 6.91 -3.95 -19.21
CA ARG A 131 8.11 -3.79 -20.05
C ARG A 131 7.81 -3.03 -21.34
N GLN A 132 6.69 -3.35 -22.00
CA GLN A 132 6.28 -2.64 -23.20
C GLN A 132 5.98 -1.17 -22.90
N ILE A 133 5.25 -0.90 -21.82
CA ILE A 133 4.90 0.47 -21.40
C ILE A 133 6.17 1.29 -21.14
N GLN A 134 7.14 0.73 -20.43
CA GLN A 134 8.42 1.41 -20.17
C GLN A 134 9.14 1.77 -21.47
N SER A 135 9.22 0.84 -22.43
CA SER A 135 9.83 1.10 -23.74
C SER A 135 9.09 2.18 -24.54
N ASP A 136 7.75 2.14 -24.53
CA ASP A 136 6.93 3.12 -25.25
C ASP A 136 7.04 4.53 -24.66
N LEU A 137 7.06 4.64 -23.32
CA LEU A 137 7.23 5.90 -22.63
C LEU A 137 8.63 6.48 -22.85
N GLU A 138 9.67 5.65 -22.86
CA GLU A 138 11.05 6.07 -23.15
C GLU A 138 11.18 6.62 -24.57
N LYS A 139 10.61 5.95 -25.58
CA LYS A 139 10.56 6.45 -26.96
C LYS A 139 9.84 7.79 -27.06
N ARG A 140 8.68 7.94 -26.39
CA ARG A 140 7.95 9.21 -26.35
C ARG A 140 8.81 10.33 -25.77
N ARG A 141 9.53 10.07 -24.68
CA ARG A 141 10.43 11.05 -24.03
C ARG A 141 11.59 11.44 -24.94
N SER A 142 12.22 10.49 -25.63
CA SER A 142 13.28 10.77 -26.61
C SER A 142 12.78 11.68 -27.74
N ASN A 143 11.64 11.32 -28.35
CA ASN A 143 11.07 12.09 -29.46
C ASN A 143 10.72 13.53 -29.03
N TYR A 144 10.17 13.73 -27.82
CA TYR A 144 9.91 15.07 -27.30
C TYR A 144 11.18 15.88 -27.08
N SER A 145 12.27 15.24 -26.60
CA SER A 145 13.56 15.90 -26.43
C SER A 145 14.15 16.36 -27.77
N GLU A 146 14.15 15.48 -28.77
CA GLU A 146 14.66 15.79 -30.12
C GLU A 146 13.85 16.91 -30.79
N LEU A 147 12.52 16.91 -30.63
CA LEU A 147 11.65 17.97 -31.14
C LEU A 147 11.95 19.33 -30.49
N ASN A 148 12.17 19.36 -29.18
CA ASN A 148 12.51 20.59 -28.47
C ASN A 148 13.87 21.12 -28.93
N GLU A 149 14.88 20.27 -29.05
CA GLU A 149 16.22 20.65 -29.53
C GLU A 149 16.16 21.21 -30.95
N TYR A 150 15.41 20.57 -31.85
CA TYR A 150 15.18 21.08 -33.20
C TYR A 150 14.51 22.47 -33.20
N GLN A 151 13.53 22.69 -32.33
CA GLN A 151 12.85 23.98 -32.19
C GLN A 151 13.78 25.07 -31.67
N GLU A 152 14.64 24.76 -30.69
CA GLU A 152 15.64 25.69 -30.17
C GLU A 152 16.68 26.06 -31.24
N LEU A 153 17.22 25.08 -31.97
CA LEU A 153 18.16 25.30 -33.07
C LEU A 153 17.56 26.21 -34.15
N LYS A 154 16.34 25.90 -34.59
CA LYS A 154 15.64 26.72 -35.60
C LYS A 154 15.41 28.14 -35.11
N THR A 155 14.99 28.31 -33.86
CA THR A 155 14.78 29.64 -33.26
C THR A 155 16.10 30.43 -33.21
N SER A 156 17.20 29.79 -32.83
CA SER A 156 18.53 30.41 -32.79
C SER A 156 19.03 30.84 -34.18
N GLU A 157 18.78 30.04 -35.21
CA GLU A 157 19.13 30.41 -36.59
C GLU A 157 18.32 31.60 -37.10
N HIS A 158 17.03 31.68 -36.77
CA HIS A 158 16.20 32.82 -37.13
C HIS A 158 16.68 34.11 -36.46
N VAL A 159 17.06 34.05 -35.18
CA VAL A 159 17.63 35.19 -34.45
C VAL A 159 18.97 35.62 -35.03
N ARG A 160 19.85 34.68 -35.43
CA ARG A 160 21.16 35.02 -36.02
C ARG A 160 21.07 35.65 -37.41
N LYS A 161 19.98 35.41 -38.13
CA LYS A 161 19.74 35.92 -39.49
C LYS A 161 18.95 37.24 -39.52
N ALA A 162 18.42 37.68 -38.38
CA ALA A 162 17.73 38.96 -38.20
C ALA A 162 18.70 40.04 -37.71
#